data_AF-A0A372YNK0-F1
#
_entry.id   AF-A0A372YNK0-F1
#
_cell.length_a   1.000
_cell.length_b   1.000
_cell.length_c   1.000
_cell.angle_alpha   90.00
_cell.angle_beta   90.00
_cell.angle_gamma   90.00
#
_symmetry.space_group_name_H-M   'P 1'
#
loop_
_entity.id
_entity.type
_entity.pdbx_description
1 polymer ?
#
loop_
_entity_poly.entity_id
_entity_poly.type
_entity_poly.pdbx_seq_one_letter_code
_entity_poly.pdbx_strand_id
1 'polypeptide(L)'
;MKKAFVAVEDENKITAKVKVELDQLAEKNHYEIQGLLQYPRGTIFDNSEIFIETMKRIGADCIIVTSPEFIIQEILSDGRLSEIAKENNLKIIDATLEIDIAEIKNIMSKNIMNDISTMMKLKEDLDQVKSNIHAHADDHSVMIITKEADPSEIEQFTYHVSESGYRNFTVVQMQEYIPEAEKMFKSIIEKHNVDKVFIFDEYESPRFDRFLRQLEDKGIKVSCDAREELEMTAKSCFTGMFMS
;
A
#
# COMPACT_ATOMS: atom_id res chain seq x y z
N MET A 1 0.40 -34.95 11.51
CA MET A 1 0.88 -34.66 10.15
C MET A 1 1.77 -33.43 10.18
N LYS A 2 2.50 -33.14 9.11
CA LYS A 2 3.22 -31.85 8.99
C LYS A 2 2.20 -30.72 8.82
N LYS A 3 2.49 -29.56 9.40
CA LYS A 3 1.56 -28.42 9.49
C LYS A 3 1.68 -27.52 8.27
N ALA A 4 0.58 -27.28 7.58
CA ALA A 4 0.47 -26.27 6.54
C ALA A 4 -0.32 -25.05 7.03
N PHE A 5 0.07 -23.88 6.53
CA PHE A 5 -0.72 -22.66 6.62
C PHE A 5 -1.00 -22.14 5.22
N VAL A 6 -2.18 -21.55 5.00
CA VAL A 6 -2.48 -20.90 3.72
C VAL A 6 -2.22 -19.42 3.86
N ALA A 7 -1.35 -18.86 3.03
CA ALA A 7 -1.07 -17.42 3.02
C ALA A 7 -1.94 -16.74 1.96
N VAL A 8 -2.72 -15.74 2.38
CA VAL A 8 -3.69 -15.03 1.54
C VAL A 8 -3.58 -13.51 1.71
N GLU A 9 -3.81 -12.75 0.63
CA GLU A 9 -3.88 -11.28 0.72
C GLU A 9 -5.24 -10.83 1.30
N ASP A 10 -6.29 -11.58 0.98
CA ASP A 10 -7.68 -11.27 1.34
C ASP A 10 -8.41 -12.58 1.68
N GLU A 11 -8.73 -12.75 2.96
CA GLU A 11 -9.41 -13.94 3.46
C GLU A 11 -10.80 -14.14 2.83
N ASN A 12 -11.46 -13.05 2.40
CA ASN A 12 -12.77 -13.12 1.76
C ASN A 12 -12.75 -13.87 0.42
N LYS A 13 -11.57 -14.06 -0.18
CA LYS A 13 -11.40 -14.85 -1.41
C LYS A 13 -11.40 -16.36 -1.16
N ILE A 14 -11.27 -16.80 0.10
CA ILE A 14 -11.30 -18.22 0.47
C ILE A 14 -12.75 -18.68 0.66
N THR A 15 -13.41 -18.95 -0.46
CA THR A 15 -14.75 -19.55 -0.48
C THR A 15 -14.71 -21.00 0.00
N ALA A 16 -15.87 -21.57 0.35
CA ALA A 16 -15.98 -22.98 0.72
C ALA A 16 -15.42 -23.94 -0.35
N LYS A 17 -15.59 -23.60 -1.64
CA LYS A 17 -15.04 -24.39 -2.74
C LYS A 17 -13.50 -24.33 -2.76
N VAL A 18 -12.95 -23.13 -2.64
CA VAL A 18 -11.49 -22.91 -2.59
C VAL A 18 -10.87 -23.63 -1.40
N LYS A 19 -11.55 -23.64 -0.24
CA LYS A 19 -11.10 -24.38 0.93
C LYS A 19 -10.95 -25.88 0.66
N VAL A 20 -11.92 -26.50 -0.01
CA VAL A 20 -11.83 -27.92 -0.40
C VAL A 20 -10.66 -28.17 -1.36
N GLU A 21 -10.44 -27.29 -2.33
CA GLU A 21 -9.31 -27.39 -3.27
C GLU A 21 -7.96 -27.28 -2.53
N LEU A 22 -7.85 -26.37 -1.55
CA LEU A 22 -6.66 -26.21 -0.72
C LEU A 22 -6.42 -27.42 0.21
N ASP A 23 -7.48 -27.96 0.83
CA ASP A 23 -7.39 -29.16 1.66
C ASP A 23 -6.89 -30.36 0.83
N GLN A 24 -7.43 -30.54 -0.39
CA GLN A 24 -6.97 -31.58 -1.32
C GLN A 24 -5.52 -31.41 -1.72
N LEU A 25 -5.08 -30.18 -2.00
CA LEU A 25 -3.69 -29.88 -2.33
C LEU A 25 -2.74 -30.18 -1.15
N ALA A 26 -3.14 -29.81 0.07
CA ALA A 26 -2.39 -30.10 1.29
C ALA A 26 -2.26 -31.61 1.52
N GLU A 27 -3.37 -32.35 1.41
CA GLU A 27 -3.40 -33.81 1.57
C GLU A 27 -2.53 -34.53 0.53
N LYS A 28 -2.62 -34.11 -0.73
CA LYS A 28 -1.77 -34.61 -1.83
C LYS A 28 -0.28 -34.44 -1.54
N ASN A 29 0.08 -33.40 -0.77
CA ASN A 29 1.45 -33.11 -0.35
C ASN A 29 1.78 -33.61 1.07
N HIS A 30 0.90 -34.38 1.71
CA HIS A 30 1.06 -34.93 3.06
C HIS A 30 1.11 -33.88 4.19
N TYR A 31 0.40 -32.77 4.03
CA TYR A 31 0.23 -31.73 5.04
C TYR A 31 -1.22 -31.64 5.54
N GLU A 32 -1.37 -31.04 6.72
CA GLU A 32 -2.66 -30.71 7.31
C GLU A 32 -2.75 -29.20 7.49
N ILE A 33 -3.79 -28.56 6.95
CA ILE A 33 -3.99 -27.11 7.08
C ILE A 33 -4.40 -26.79 8.51
N GLN A 34 -3.60 -25.99 9.21
CA GLN A 34 -3.83 -25.57 10.60
C GLN A 34 -4.49 -24.20 10.69
N GLY A 35 -4.39 -23.38 9.63
CA GLY A 35 -4.95 -22.04 9.64
C GLY A 35 -4.65 -21.24 8.37
N LEU A 36 -5.23 -20.04 8.33
CA LEU A 36 -5.00 -19.03 7.32
C LEU A 36 -4.11 -17.94 7.92
N LEU A 37 -3.19 -17.41 7.12
CA LEU A 37 -2.42 -16.22 7.43
C LEU A 37 -2.77 -15.15 6.40
N GLN A 38 -3.40 -14.07 6.86
CA GLN A 38 -3.56 -12.88 6.04
C GLN A 38 -2.30 -12.01 6.10
N TYR A 39 -1.83 -11.51 4.96
CA TYR A 39 -0.73 -10.56 4.88
C TYR A 39 -1.07 -9.37 3.98
N PRO A 40 -0.51 -8.17 4.25
CA PRO A 40 -0.69 -7.01 3.38
C PRO A 40 -0.09 -7.26 1.98
N ARG A 41 -0.77 -6.80 0.93
CA ARG A 41 -0.27 -6.88 -0.45
C ARG A 41 1.11 -6.22 -0.57
N GLY A 42 2.01 -6.80 -1.38
CA GLY A 42 3.37 -6.30 -1.56
C GLY A 42 4.38 -6.72 -0.49
N THR A 43 3.91 -7.29 0.64
CA THR A 43 4.81 -7.76 1.73
C THR A 43 5.89 -8.72 1.22
N ILE A 44 5.56 -9.54 0.22
CA ILE A 44 6.48 -10.57 -0.30
C ILE A 44 7.63 -9.95 -1.09
N PHE A 45 7.38 -8.83 -1.79
CA PHE A 45 8.42 -8.11 -2.52
C PHE A 45 9.38 -7.40 -1.57
N ASP A 46 8.86 -6.74 -0.55
CA ASP A 46 9.66 -5.86 0.32
C ASP A 46 10.29 -6.60 1.50
N ASN A 47 9.65 -7.66 2.01
CA ASN A 47 9.94 -8.22 3.33
C ASN A 47 9.83 -9.76 3.38
N SER A 48 10.30 -10.45 2.35
CA SER A 48 10.27 -11.92 2.25
C SER A 48 10.89 -12.63 3.46
N GLU A 49 12.00 -12.13 4.00
CA GLU A 49 12.65 -12.69 5.20
C GLU A 49 11.75 -12.66 6.44
N ILE A 50 11.07 -11.53 6.67
CA ILE A 50 10.13 -11.36 7.79
C ILE A 50 8.96 -12.33 7.66
N PHE A 51 8.47 -12.54 6.43
CA PHE A 51 7.43 -13.51 6.15
C PHE A 51 7.88 -14.94 6.54
N ILE A 52 9.06 -15.38 6.09
CA ILE A 52 9.59 -16.70 6.44
C ILE A 52 9.80 -16.86 7.94
N GLU A 53 10.34 -15.82 8.62
CA GLU A 53 10.54 -15.86 10.06
C GLU A 53 9.22 -15.99 10.83
N THR A 54 8.17 -15.29 10.39
CA THR A 54 6.83 -15.39 10.97
C THR A 54 6.30 -16.82 10.87
N MET A 55 6.51 -17.46 9.72
CA MET A 55 6.04 -18.82 9.44
C MET A 55 6.77 -19.87 10.29
N LYS A 56 8.07 -19.66 10.51
CA LYS A 56 8.85 -20.44 11.47
C LYS A 56 8.32 -20.31 12.90
N ARG A 57 8.02 -19.08 13.35
CA ARG A 57 7.53 -18.81 14.71
C ARG A 57 6.20 -19.50 15.01
N ILE A 58 5.31 -19.60 14.02
CA ILE A 58 4.04 -20.32 14.16
C ILE A 58 4.19 -21.85 13.98
N GLY A 59 5.39 -22.32 13.68
CA GLY A 59 5.69 -23.75 13.52
C GLY A 59 5.09 -24.35 12.26
N ALA A 60 5.06 -23.60 11.16
CA ALA A 60 4.68 -24.10 9.85
C ALA A 60 5.78 -24.99 9.26
N ASP A 61 5.41 -26.15 8.72
CA ASP A 61 6.28 -26.98 7.89
C ASP A 61 6.11 -26.65 6.40
N CYS A 62 4.92 -26.15 6.03
CA CYS A 62 4.56 -25.78 4.67
C CYS A 62 3.69 -24.53 4.64
N ILE A 63 3.80 -23.78 3.56
CA ILE A 63 2.93 -22.67 3.22
C ILE A 63 2.31 -22.97 1.87
N ILE A 64 1.00 -22.86 1.80
CA ILE A 64 0.27 -22.87 0.53
C ILE A 64 -0.04 -21.41 0.20
N VAL A 65 0.49 -20.92 -0.91
CA VAL A 65 0.36 -19.51 -1.31
C VAL A 65 -0.61 -19.40 -2.48
N THR A 66 -1.48 -18.40 -2.43
CA THR A 66 -2.48 -18.18 -3.50
C THR A 66 -2.18 -16.95 -4.36
N SER A 67 -1.13 -16.19 -4.02
CA SER A 67 -0.78 -14.97 -4.72
C SER A 67 0.37 -15.21 -5.70
N PRO A 68 0.30 -14.67 -6.93
CA PRO A 68 1.41 -14.73 -7.88
C PRO A 68 2.65 -13.96 -7.40
N GLU A 69 2.55 -13.12 -6.35
CA GLU A 69 3.70 -12.39 -5.79
C GLU A 69 4.85 -13.33 -5.41
N PHE A 70 4.56 -14.54 -4.92
CA PHE A 70 5.58 -15.53 -4.55
C PHE A 70 6.35 -16.04 -5.77
N ILE A 71 5.66 -16.33 -6.87
CA ILE A 71 6.26 -16.76 -8.13
C ILE A 71 7.15 -15.65 -8.69
N ILE A 72 6.61 -14.42 -8.73
CA ILE A 72 7.34 -13.28 -9.26
C ILE A 72 8.58 -13.00 -8.43
N GLN A 73 8.45 -13.01 -7.09
CA GLN A 73 9.57 -12.74 -6.20
C GLN A 73 10.65 -13.82 -6.29
N GLU A 74 10.27 -15.10 -6.43
CA GLU A 74 11.22 -16.19 -6.67
C GLU A 74 12.03 -15.97 -7.96
N ILE A 75 11.39 -15.49 -9.03
CA ILE A 75 12.07 -15.17 -10.30
C ILE A 75 12.99 -13.94 -10.14
N LEU A 76 12.51 -12.86 -9.52
CA LEU A 76 13.26 -11.61 -9.38
C LEU A 76 14.48 -11.75 -8.46
N SER A 77 14.32 -12.51 -7.39
CA SER A 77 15.36 -12.73 -6.40
C SER A 77 16.33 -13.86 -6.74
N ASP A 78 16.25 -14.38 -7.98
CA ASP A 78 17.01 -15.54 -8.44
C ASP A 78 16.98 -16.69 -7.42
N GLY A 79 15.80 -17.04 -6.93
CA GLY A 79 15.56 -18.19 -6.06
C GLY A 79 15.84 -17.99 -4.57
N ARG A 80 16.19 -16.78 -4.15
CA ARG A 80 16.52 -16.49 -2.75
C ARG A 80 15.36 -16.80 -1.79
N LEU A 81 14.11 -16.61 -2.22
CA LEU A 81 12.94 -16.91 -1.39
C LEU A 81 12.85 -18.41 -1.04
N SER A 82 12.99 -19.29 -2.04
CA SER A 82 13.01 -20.73 -1.81
C SER A 82 14.25 -21.20 -1.03
N GLU A 83 15.40 -20.54 -1.21
CA GLU A 83 16.62 -20.79 -0.42
C GLU A 83 16.40 -20.51 1.07
N ILE A 84 15.90 -19.32 1.42
CA ILE A 84 15.64 -18.93 2.81
C ILE A 84 14.57 -19.84 3.44
N ALA A 85 13.53 -20.22 2.68
CA ALA A 85 12.53 -21.17 3.14
C ALA A 85 13.16 -22.54 3.48
N LYS A 86 14.01 -23.05 2.60
CA LYS A 86 14.71 -24.32 2.79
C LYS A 86 15.63 -24.32 4.00
N GLU A 87 16.38 -23.24 4.23
CA GLU A 87 17.22 -23.06 5.43
C GLU A 87 16.40 -23.14 6.73
N ASN A 88 15.12 -22.78 6.67
CA ASN A 88 14.19 -22.82 7.79
C ASN A 88 13.31 -24.08 7.83
N ASN A 89 13.63 -25.11 7.02
CA ASN A 89 12.85 -26.35 6.88
C ASN A 89 11.38 -26.11 6.47
N LEU A 90 11.14 -25.07 5.70
CA LEU A 90 9.82 -24.63 5.28
C LEU A 90 9.65 -24.87 3.78
N LYS A 91 8.56 -25.52 3.39
CA LYS A 91 8.17 -25.68 1.98
C LYS A 91 7.18 -24.59 1.58
N ILE A 92 7.26 -24.07 0.36
CA ILE A 92 6.28 -23.11 -0.18
C ILE A 92 5.70 -23.68 -1.47
N ILE A 93 4.39 -23.90 -1.47
CA ILE A 93 3.64 -24.49 -2.58
C ILE A 93 2.72 -23.42 -3.15
N ASP A 94 2.84 -23.15 -4.44
CA ASP A 94 1.88 -22.30 -5.15
C ASP A 94 0.59 -23.08 -5.43
N ALA A 95 -0.55 -22.54 -5.02
CA ALA A 95 -1.85 -23.17 -5.17
C ALA A 95 -2.37 -23.16 -6.61
N THR A 96 -1.89 -22.23 -7.44
CA THR A 96 -2.36 -22.08 -8.83
C THR A 96 -1.67 -23.08 -9.75
N LEU A 97 -0.36 -23.25 -9.56
CA LEU A 97 0.48 -24.15 -10.33
C LEU A 97 0.61 -25.54 -9.68
N GLU A 98 0.19 -25.68 -8.42
CA GLU A 98 0.32 -26.89 -7.60
C GLU A 98 1.76 -27.43 -7.50
N ILE A 99 2.75 -26.54 -7.54
CA ILE A 99 4.18 -26.88 -7.47
C ILE A 99 4.88 -26.20 -6.31
N ASP A 100 6.02 -26.74 -5.90
CA ASP A 100 6.95 -26.03 -5.05
C ASP A 100 7.54 -24.84 -5.82
N ILE A 101 7.60 -23.67 -5.18
CA ILE A 101 8.19 -22.48 -5.82
C ILE A 101 9.67 -22.71 -6.17
N ALA A 102 10.37 -23.58 -5.44
CA ALA A 102 11.76 -23.94 -5.74
C ALA A 102 11.91 -24.63 -7.12
N GLU A 103 10.84 -25.22 -7.64
CA GLU A 103 10.83 -25.91 -8.94
C GLU A 103 10.52 -24.98 -10.11
N ILE A 104 10.11 -23.74 -9.87
CA ILE A 104 9.71 -22.77 -10.89
C ILE A 104 10.79 -22.59 -11.96
N LYS A 105 12.05 -22.46 -11.56
CA LYS A 105 13.17 -22.26 -12.50
C LYS A 105 13.40 -23.46 -13.44
N ASN A 106 12.98 -24.66 -13.03
CA ASN A 106 13.13 -25.87 -13.82
C ASN A 106 11.97 -26.07 -14.81
N ILE A 107 10.81 -25.48 -14.51
CA ILE A 107 9.58 -25.64 -15.28
C ILE A 107 9.40 -24.48 -16.27
N MET A 108 9.79 -23.26 -15.89
CA MET A 108 9.68 -22.10 -16.76
C MET A 108 10.85 -22.00 -17.74
N SER A 109 10.55 -21.65 -18.99
CA SER A 109 11.59 -21.34 -19.96
C SER A 109 12.34 -20.06 -19.58
N LYS A 110 13.65 -20.01 -19.88
CA LYS A 110 14.49 -18.81 -19.65
C LYS A 110 13.91 -17.55 -20.28
N ASN A 111 13.23 -17.68 -21.43
CA ASN A 111 12.59 -16.55 -22.11
C ASN A 111 11.45 -15.97 -21.27
N ILE A 112 10.57 -16.81 -20.71
CA ILE A 112 9.46 -16.38 -19.86
C ILE A 112 9.98 -15.71 -18.57
N MET A 113 11.02 -16.27 -17.94
CA MET A 113 11.64 -15.66 -16.76
C MET A 113 12.25 -14.29 -17.07
N ASN A 114 12.94 -14.17 -18.22
CA ASN A 114 13.50 -12.89 -18.68
C ASN A 114 12.40 -11.87 -19.00
N ASP A 115 11.29 -12.28 -19.63
CA ASP A 115 10.16 -11.40 -19.94
C ASP A 115 9.51 -10.87 -18.67
N ILE A 116 9.28 -11.72 -17.66
CA ILE A 116 8.73 -11.33 -16.35
C ILE A 116 9.67 -10.35 -15.64
N SER A 117 10.98 -10.66 -15.60
CA SER A 117 11.97 -9.76 -15.00
C SER A 117 12.04 -8.42 -15.72
N THR A 118 11.99 -8.42 -17.06
CA THR A 118 12.00 -7.20 -17.86
C THR A 118 10.74 -6.38 -17.64
N MET A 119 9.56 -7.01 -17.61
CA MET A 119 8.30 -6.32 -17.31
C MET A 119 8.27 -5.72 -15.90
N MET A 120 8.84 -6.40 -14.92
CA MET A 120 8.92 -5.89 -13.55
C MET A 120 9.93 -4.76 -13.41
N LYS A 121 11.10 -4.84 -14.07
CA LYS A 121 12.03 -3.70 -14.16
C LYS A 121 11.40 -2.53 -14.89
N LEU A 122 10.67 -2.76 -15.97
CA LEU A 122 9.90 -1.71 -16.64
C LEU A 122 8.81 -1.13 -15.74
N LYS A 123 8.17 -1.95 -14.89
CA LYS A 123 7.19 -1.48 -13.91
C LYS A 123 7.86 -0.66 -12.81
N GLU A 124 8.98 -1.12 -12.25
CA GLU A 124 9.79 -0.36 -11.29
C GLU A 124 10.32 0.92 -11.90
N ASP A 125 10.82 0.88 -13.14
CA ASP A 125 11.25 2.04 -13.90
C ASP A 125 10.07 2.97 -14.19
N LEU A 126 8.87 2.45 -14.46
CA LEU A 126 7.66 3.25 -14.65
C LEU A 126 7.12 3.81 -13.34
N ASP A 127 7.23 3.09 -12.23
CA ASP A 127 6.82 3.53 -10.90
C ASP A 127 7.85 4.52 -10.35
N GLN A 128 9.13 4.36 -10.69
CA GLN A 128 10.21 5.28 -10.42
C GLN A 128 10.12 6.49 -11.34
N VAL A 129 9.79 6.32 -12.64
CA VAL A 129 9.49 7.41 -13.57
C VAL A 129 8.20 8.09 -13.19
N LYS A 130 7.16 7.42 -12.66
CA LYS A 130 6.02 8.08 -12.04
C LYS A 130 6.47 8.83 -10.81
N SER A 131 7.25 8.22 -9.92
CA SER A 131 7.79 8.88 -8.73
C SER A 131 8.70 10.06 -9.09
N ASN A 132 9.43 9.98 -10.21
CA ASN A 132 10.37 10.98 -10.70
C ASN A 132 9.67 12.04 -11.57
N ILE A 133 8.60 11.69 -12.29
CA ILE A 133 7.65 12.64 -12.89
C ILE A 133 6.94 13.39 -11.75
N HIS A 134 6.66 12.72 -10.63
CA HIS A 134 6.20 13.32 -9.37
C HIS A 134 7.32 13.99 -8.54
N ALA A 135 8.60 13.81 -8.89
CA ALA A 135 9.73 14.45 -8.19
C ALA A 135 10.43 15.54 -9.02
N HIS A 136 10.12 15.67 -10.32
CA HIS A 136 10.75 16.61 -11.24
C HIS A 136 9.78 17.39 -12.14
N ALA A 137 8.47 17.25 -11.96
CA ALA A 137 7.61 18.41 -12.14
C ALA A 137 7.72 19.29 -10.89
N ASP A 138 7.56 20.60 -11.01
CA ASP A 138 7.34 21.52 -9.87
C ASP A 138 6.01 21.16 -9.16
N ASP A 139 5.92 19.93 -8.61
CA ASP A 139 4.70 19.35 -8.07
C ASP A 139 4.51 19.85 -6.65
N HIS A 140 3.84 21.00 -6.57
CA HIS A 140 3.24 21.52 -5.35
C HIS A 140 2.51 20.37 -4.64
N SER A 141 2.93 20.08 -3.41
CA SER A 141 2.48 18.91 -2.63
C SER A 141 1.69 19.38 -1.42
N VAL A 142 0.55 18.75 -1.20
CA VAL A 142 -0.44 19.18 -0.22
C VAL A 142 -0.59 18.17 0.90
N MET A 143 -0.71 18.67 2.13
CA MET A 143 -1.20 17.90 3.27
C MET A 143 -2.62 18.36 3.65
N ILE A 144 -3.52 17.42 3.88
CA ILE A 144 -4.90 17.66 4.32
C ILE A 144 -5.03 17.10 5.74
N ILE A 145 -5.44 17.93 6.69
CA ILE A 145 -5.67 17.53 8.08
C ILE A 145 -7.18 17.55 8.34
N THR A 146 -7.74 16.41 8.76
CA THR A 146 -9.19 16.22 8.96
C THR A 146 -9.47 15.36 10.19
N LYS A 147 -10.61 15.57 10.86
CA LYS A 147 -11.08 14.76 11.99
C LYS A 147 -11.64 13.43 11.49
N GLU A 148 -12.42 13.49 10.42
CA GLU A 148 -13.12 12.35 9.84
C GLU A 148 -13.20 12.53 8.33
N ALA A 149 -12.58 11.62 7.58
CA ALA A 149 -12.63 11.69 6.13
C ALA A 149 -13.79 10.83 5.60
N ASP A 150 -14.85 11.46 5.09
CA ASP A 150 -15.65 10.81 4.06
C ASP A 150 -14.77 10.69 2.80
N PRO A 151 -14.49 9.48 2.30
CA PRO A 151 -13.66 9.29 1.11
C PRO A 151 -14.16 10.08 -0.10
N SER A 152 -15.47 10.26 -0.23
CA SER A 152 -16.08 10.97 -1.36
C SER A 152 -15.87 12.49 -1.29
N GLU A 153 -15.91 13.08 -0.09
CA GLU A 153 -15.64 14.51 0.10
C GLU A 153 -14.15 14.83 -0.14
N ILE A 154 -13.25 13.95 0.34
CA ILE A 154 -11.82 14.10 0.08
C ILE A 154 -11.48 13.92 -1.40
N GLU A 155 -12.14 12.97 -2.09
CA GLU A 155 -11.94 12.78 -3.53
C GLU A 155 -12.38 14.03 -4.33
N GLN A 156 -13.52 14.62 -3.99
CA GLN A 156 -13.98 15.88 -4.60
C GLN A 156 -13.04 17.05 -4.29
N PHE A 157 -12.56 17.14 -3.05
CA PHE A 157 -11.62 18.19 -2.65
C PHE A 157 -10.30 18.10 -3.40
N THR A 158 -9.71 16.90 -3.42
CA THR A 158 -8.42 16.66 -4.09
C THR A 158 -8.53 16.90 -5.59
N TYR A 159 -9.67 16.57 -6.22
CA TYR A 159 -9.94 16.93 -7.60
C TYR A 159 -9.92 18.46 -7.80
N HIS A 160 -10.63 19.24 -6.97
CA HIS A 160 -10.63 20.69 -7.07
C HIS A 160 -9.24 21.31 -6.84
N VAL A 161 -8.53 20.85 -5.82
CA VAL A 161 -7.17 21.32 -5.53
C VAL A 161 -6.20 20.95 -6.65
N SER A 162 -6.44 19.84 -7.36
CA SER A 162 -5.63 19.45 -8.52
C SER A 162 -5.77 20.36 -9.73
N GLU A 163 -6.94 21.00 -9.91
CA GLU A 163 -7.13 22.03 -10.94
C GLU A 163 -6.22 23.25 -10.70
N SER A 164 -5.80 23.47 -9.46
CA SER A 164 -4.86 24.53 -9.07
C SER A 164 -3.37 24.13 -9.22
N GLY A 165 -3.09 22.97 -9.82
CA GLY A 165 -1.73 22.52 -10.14
C GLY A 165 -1.08 21.62 -9.09
N TYR A 166 -1.78 21.30 -8.00
CA TYR A 166 -1.31 20.35 -6.99
C TYR A 166 -1.57 18.91 -7.42
N ARG A 167 -0.60 18.01 -7.25
CA ARG A 167 -0.74 16.63 -7.75
C ARG A 167 -0.48 15.55 -6.71
N ASN A 168 0.18 15.92 -5.61
CA ASN A 168 0.50 15.02 -4.52
C ASN A 168 -0.29 15.41 -3.28
N PHE A 169 -1.03 14.45 -2.72
CA PHE A 169 -1.91 14.66 -1.57
C PHE A 169 -1.57 13.69 -0.45
N THR A 170 -1.34 14.22 0.74
CA THR A 170 -1.20 13.43 1.97
C THR A 170 -2.35 13.75 2.89
N VAL A 171 -3.13 12.74 3.28
CA VAL A 171 -4.26 12.93 4.20
C VAL A 171 -3.85 12.46 5.60
N VAL A 172 -4.05 13.32 6.58
CA VAL A 172 -3.78 13.09 7.99
C VAL A 172 -5.10 13.17 8.73
N GLN A 173 -5.50 12.05 9.33
CA GLN A 173 -6.69 11.97 10.16
C GLN A 173 -6.33 12.11 11.64
N MET A 174 -6.97 13.06 12.32
CA MET A 174 -6.67 13.38 13.72
C MET A 174 -7.92 13.94 14.41
N GLN A 175 -8.41 13.26 15.45
CA GLN A 175 -9.59 13.74 16.19
C GLN A 175 -9.30 15.00 17.03
N GLU A 176 -8.13 15.04 17.67
CA GLU A 176 -7.66 16.15 18.50
C GLU A 176 -6.16 16.37 18.31
N TYR A 177 -5.70 17.62 18.41
CA TYR A 177 -4.27 17.92 18.28
C TYR A 177 -3.47 17.49 19.51
N ILE A 178 -2.52 16.57 19.27
CA ILE A 178 -1.59 16.07 20.27
C ILE A 178 -0.18 16.64 19.97
N PRO A 179 0.43 17.43 20.87
CA PRO A 179 1.75 18.06 20.64
C PRO A 179 2.87 17.08 20.29
N GLU A 180 2.82 15.86 20.82
CA GLU A 180 3.79 14.81 20.54
C GLU A 180 3.79 14.38 19.06
N ALA A 181 2.67 14.58 18.35
CA ALA A 181 2.55 14.32 16.91
C ALA A 181 3.21 15.40 16.04
N GLU A 182 3.65 16.52 16.60
CA GLU A 182 4.27 17.62 15.85
C GLU A 182 5.51 17.16 15.06
N LYS A 183 6.32 16.27 15.64
CA LYS A 183 7.48 15.69 14.94
C LYS A 183 7.06 14.84 13.74
N MET A 184 5.94 14.13 13.85
CA MET A 184 5.39 13.32 12.78
C MET A 184 4.91 14.22 11.62
N PHE A 185 4.18 15.30 11.91
CA PHE A 185 3.75 16.25 10.89
C PHE A 185 4.94 16.91 10.17
N LYS A 186 5.95 17.34 10.92
CA LYS A 186 7.18 17.89 10.33
C LYS A 186 7.90 16.87 9.44
N SER A 187 7.99 15.62 9.87
CA SER A 187 8.58 14.55 9.06
C SER A 187 7.78 14.26 7.79
N ILE A 188 6.45 14.33 7.84
CA ILE A 188 5.59 14.16 6.66
C ILE A 188 5.83 15.31 5.68
N ILE A 189 5.80 16.54 6.18
CA ILE A 189 6.02 17.75 5.38
C ILE A 189 7.38 17.69 4.65
N GLU A 190 8.44 17.33 5.38
CA GLU A 190 9.80 17.23 4.82
C GLU A 190 9.93 16.06 3.83
N LYS A 191 9.39 14.87 4.17
CA LYS A 191 9.50 13.67 3.33
C LYS A 191 8.71 13.80 2.02
N HIS A 192 7.58 14.50 2.06
CA HIS A 192 6.67 14.63 0.93
C HIS A 192 6.75 16.02 0.26
N ASN A 193 7.76 16.84 0.59
CA ASN A 193 7.97 18.18 0.04
C ASN A 193 6.69 19.05 0.06
N VAL A 194 5.93 18.99 1.17
CA VAL A 194 4.65 19.69 1.29
C VAL A 194 4.87 21.21 1.35
N ASP A 195 4.20 21.95 0.48
CA ASP A 195 4.26 23.41 0.42
C ASP A 195 2.91 24.08 0.70
N LYS A 196 1.83 23.29 0.81
CA LYS A 196 0.53 23.76 1.27
C LYS A 196 -0.16 22.77 2.22
N VAL A 197 -0.76 23.29 3.27
CA VAL A 197 -1.55 22.52 4.25
C VAL A 197 -2.99 23.03 4.26
N PHE A 198 -3.95 22.14 4.08
CA PHE A 198 -5.36 22.42 4.26
C PHE A 198 -5.86 21.80 5.56
N ILE A 199 -6.59 22.60 6.33
CA ILE A 199 -7.30 22.15 7.52
C ILE A 199 -8.78 22.01 7.11
N PHE A 200 -9.25 20.78 7.09
CA PHE A 200 -10.57 20.43 6.58
C PHE A 200 -11.67 20.60 7.63
N ASP A 201 -11.33 20.43 8.91
CA ASP A 201 -12.26 20.55 10.04
C ASP A 201 -11.70 21.54 11.07
N GLU A 202 -12.57 22.21 11.82
CA GLU A 202 -12.14 23.11 12.89
C GLU A 202 -11.46 22.36 14.05
N TYR A 203 -10.34 22.89 14.53
CA TYR A 203 -9.62 22.37 15.71
C TYR A 203 -9.50 23.46 16.78
N GLU A 204 -10.16 23.28 17.91
CA GLU A 204 -10.06 24.21 19.05
C GLU A 204 -8.80 23.94 19.88
N SER A 205 -7.63 24.35 19.37
CA SER A 205 -6.35 24.16 20.08
C SER A 205 -5.36 25.31 19.85
N PRO A 206 -5.10 26.14 20.88
CA PRO A 206 -4.10 27.21 20.79
C PRO A 206 -2.68 26.71 20.50
N ARG A 207 -2.41 25.44 20.76
CA ARG A 207 -1.13 24.80 20.41
C ARG A 207 -1.07 24.42 18.94
N PHE A 208 -2.19 23.99 18.37
CA PHE A 208 -2.30 23.72 16.95
C PHE A 208 -2.17 25.00 16.13
N ASP A 209 -2.85 26.08 16.53
CA ASP A 209 -2.71 27.39 15.88
C ASP A 209 -1.25 27.87 15.85
N ARG A 210 -0.53 27.64 16.95
CA ARG A 210 0.89 27.98 17.05
C ARG A 210 1.73 27.13 16.09
N PHE A 211 1.42 25.84 15.97
CA PHE A 211 2.08 24.96 15.02
C PHE A 211 1.83 25.41 13.58
N LEU A 212 0.59 25.75 13.21
CA LEU A 212 0.26 26.26 11.88
C LEU A 212 1.04 27.53 11.53
N ARG A 213 1.12 28.49 12.46
CA ARG A 213 1.93 29.71 12.26
C ARG A 213 3.42 29.40 12.05
N GLN A 214 3.97 28.41 12.75
CA GLN A 214 5.35 27.97 12.54
C GLN A 214 5.58 27.37 11.14
N LEU A 215 4.54 26.79 10.52
CA LEU A 215 4.63 26.32 9.14
C LEU A 215 4.62 27.49 8.16
N GLU A 216 3.76 28.48 8.39
CA GLU A 216 3.71 29.71 7.59
C GLU A 216 5.03 30.49 7.63
N ASP A 217 5.65 30.60 8.82
CA ASP A 217 6.97 31.23 9.00
C ASP A 217 8.08 30.52 8.20
N LYS A 218 7.87 29.24 7.85
CA LYS A 218 8.78 28.43 7.02
C LYS A 218 8.44 28.47 5.53
N GLY A 219 7.44 29.27 5.13
CA GLY A 219 7.03 29.43 3.75
C GLY A 219 5.98 28.42 3.26
N ILE A 220 5.39 27.63 4.16
CA ILE A 220 4.31 26.69 3.83
C ILE A 220 2.97 27.46 3.86
N LYS A 221 2.17 27.36 2.80
CA LYS A 221 0.85 28.00 2.77
C LYS A 221 -0.13 27.22 3.65
N VAL A 222 -0.85 27.88 4.54
CA VAL A 222 -1.90 27.24 5.35
C VAL A 222 -3.27 27.81 4.96
N SER A 223 -4.24 26.93 4.74
CA SER A 223 -5.64 27.28 4.46
C SER A 223 -6.54 26.57 5.49
N CYS A 224 -7.24 27.34 6.31
CA CYS A 224 -8.23 26.83 7.25
C CYS A 224 -9.62 26.75 6.59
N ASP A 225 -10.49 25.92 7.15
CA ASP A 225 -11.92 25.81 6.78
C ASP A 225 -12.16 25.43 5.30
N ALA A 226 -11.32 24.55 4.78
CA ALA A 226 -11.36 24.12 3.38
C ALA A 226 -12.69 23.46 2.97
N ARG A 227 -13.44 22.94 3.94
CA ARG A 227 -14.79 22.38 3.74
C ARG A 227 -15.81 23.47 3.38
N GLU A 228 -15.75 24.65 4.01
CA GLU A 228 -16.61 25.78 3.66
C GLU A 228 -16.25 26.37 2.29
N GLU A 229 -14.96 26.41 1.94
CA GLU A 229 -14.50 26.81 0.60
C GLU A 229 -15.06 25.89 -0.49
N LEU A 230 -15.09 24.58 -0.26
CA LEU A 230 -15.70 23.58 -1.15
C LEU A 230 -17.20 23.82 -1.33
N GLU A 231 -17.94 24.02 -0.24
CA GLU A 231 -19.38 24.25 -0.28
C GLU A 231 -19.75 25.54 -1.01
N MET A 232 -18.98 26.61 -0.83
CA MET A 232 -19.18 27.87 -1.54
C MET A 232 -18.87 27.73 -3.03
N THR A 233 -17.79 27.03 -3.38
CA THR A 233 -17.38 26.81 -4.78
C THR A 233 -18.40 25.92 -5.50
N ALA A 234 -18.85 24.82 -4.88
CA ALA A 234 -19.89 23.96 -5.42
C ALA A 234 -21.22 24.72 -5.65
N LYS A 235 -21.62 25.59 -4.71
CA LYS A 235 -22.82 26.45 -4.87
C LYS A 235 -22.63 27.49 -5.99
N SER A 236 -21.42 28.02 -6.18
CA SER A 236 -21.13 29.02 -7.22
C SER A 236 -21.14 28.42 -8.65
N CYS A 237 -20.68 27.18 -8.84
CA CYS A 237 -20.77 26.46 -10.11
C CYS A 237 -22.21 26.21 -10.59
N PHE A 238 -23.19 26.20 -9.69
CA PHE A 238 -24.62 26.06 -10.04
C PHE A 238 -25.31 27.37 -10.48
N THR A 239 -24.63 28.53 -10.41
CA THR A 239 -25.23 29.83 -10.81
C THR A 239 -24.90 30.27 -12.24
N GLY A 240 -24.23 29.43 -13.02
CA GLY A 240 -23.92 29.66 -14.43
C GLY A 240 -24.91 29.03 -15.42
N MET A 241 -26.21 28.91 -15.11
CA MET A 241 -27.21 28.67 -16.16
C MET A 241 -27.43 29.96 -16.93
N PHE A 242 -26.75 30.07 -18.09
CA PHE A 242 -27.05 31.08 -19.10
C PHE A 242 -28.56 31.10 -19.37
N MET A 243 -29.21 32.22 -19.03
CA MET A 243 -30.45 32.60 -19.70
C MET A 243 -30.05 33.16 -21.07
N SER A 244 -30.32 32.39 -22.12
CA SER A 244 -30.48 32.87 -23.49
C SER A 244 -31.74 32.27 -24.08
#